data_AF-A0A4R3IIP7-F1
#
_entry.id   AF-A0A4R3IIP7-F1
#
_cell.length_a   1.000
_cell.length_b   1.000
_cell.length_c   1.000
_cell.angle_alpha   90.00
_cell.angle_beta   90.00
_cell.angle_gamma   90.00
#
_symmetry.space_group_name_H-M   'P 1'
#
loop_
_entity.id
_entity.type
_entity.pdbx_description
1 polymer ?
#
loop_
_entity_poly.entity_id
_entity_poly.type
_entity_poly.pdbx_seq_one_letter_code
_entity_poly.pdbx_strand_id
1 'polypeptide(L)'
;MKMISFHTPELPEPLGLDLAKLRGGGSCPSQFYGETHEGLDVYVRYRGGTLRVHVANEPGDDALRDGDCILEADIGPPFDGSMSLTQFCTNFGVTVDGIVPDETDPHAHRYANLTGQMTFWKANLSQITIETARKIVGKAWSVFPNALLVKPVTNEKFKLERLELTTPERIDTLSVWLIDGPSLLTDIETSPEDYVLPSKDQLQISISFSSWQYPAPKYTSQQREAEKELERKFYVPGEKNMPKDIELATDGISLSACFPKEDQTTKNALTRLGEAIAQLLPLTSLERIDLATGDPIDVIKRPIDPVILDWCNSGEDRWVAIIREKRHSPWIGVRPATS
;
A
#
# COMPACT_ATOMS: atom_id res chain seq x y z
N MET A 1 -5.70 -4.66 -9.85
CA MET A 1 -4.31 -4.43 -9.43
C MET A 1 -3.71 -5.76 -9.02
N LYS A 2 -2.47 -6.09 -9.43
CA LYS A 2 -1.81 -7.32 -8.95
C LYS A 2 -1.59 -7.22 -7.45
N MET A 3 -1.88 -8.30 -6.74
CA MET A 3 -1.74 -8.43 -5.30
C MET A 3 -0.28 -8.30 -4.85
N ILE A 4 0.63 -8.80 -5.68
CA ILE A 4 2.07 -8.81 -5.47
C ILE A 4 2.72 -8.36 -6.78
N SER A 5 3.63 -7.39 -6.72
CA SER A 5 4.28 -6.83 -7.91
C SER A 5 5.65 -6.27 -7.62
N PHE A 6 6.51 -6.34 -8.64
CA PHE A 6 7.74 -5.55 -8.72
C PHE A 6 7.48 -4.30 -9.55
N HIS A 7 8.09 -3.19 -9.17
CA HIS A 7 8.11 -1.93 -9.92
C HIS A 7 9.55 -1.42 -9.97
N THR A 8 10.04 -1.13 -11.17
CA THR A 8 11.30 -0.41 -11.34
C THR A 8 10.95 0.88 -12.06
N PRO A 9 11.26 2.06 -11.49
CA PRO A 9 10.98 3.32 -12.15
C PRO A 9 11.60 3.36 -13.54
N GLU A 10 10.80 3.76 -14.52
CA GLU A 10 11.24 4.13 -15.86
C GLU A 10 10.95 5.62 -16.00
N LEU A 11 12.01 6.43 -16.02
CA LEU A 11 11.85 7.87 -16.12
C LEU A 11 11.55 8.24 -17.59
N PRO A 12 10.59 9.15 -17.82
CA PRO A 12 10.37 9.73 -19.15
C PRO A 12 11.56 10.61 -19.55
N GLU A 13 11.55 11.06 -20.81
CA GLU A 13 12.52 12.07 -21.26
C GLU A 13 12.46 13.32 -20.37
N PRO A 14 13.60 13.96 -20.09
CA PRO A 14 13.64 15.21 -19.33
C PRO A 14 12.73 16.27 -19.96
N LEU A 15 11.99 16.99 -19.11
CA LEU A 15 11.06 18.04 -19.54
C LEU A 15 11.79 19.26 -20.12
N GLY A 16 13.03 19.51 -19.68
CA GLY A 16 13.81 20.67 -20.11
C GLY A 16 13.18 22.00 -19.72
N LEU A 17 12.43 22.02 -18.62
CA LEU A 17 11.76 23.24 -18.12
C LEU A 17 12.71 24.03 -17.23
N ASP A 18 12.94 25.28 -17.59
CA ASP A 18 13.54 26.26 -16.68
C ASP A 18 12.46 27.23 -16.20
N LEU A 19 12.29 27.29 -14.88
CA LEU A 19 11.22 28.05 -14.24
C LEU A 19 11.78 29.28 -13.52
N ALA A 20 11.01 30.36 -13.49
CA ALA A 20 11.32 31.54 -12.68
C ALA A 20 11.06 31.27 -11.19
N LYS A 21 10.07 30.42 -10.89
CA LYS A 21 9.72 30.03 -9.52
C LYS A 21 9.28 28.57 -9.49
N LEU A 22 9.65 27.85 -8.44
CA LEU A 22 9.10 26.53 -8.13
C LEU A 22 9.13 26.31 -6.61
N ARG A 23 8.03 25.80 -6.06
CA ARG A 23 7.91 25.43 -4.64
C ARG A 23 7.01 24.22 -4.46
N GLY A 24 7.05 23.64 -3.27
CA GLY A 24 6.19 22.50 -2.90
C GLY A 24 7.00 21.23 -2.71
N GLY A 25 6.42 20.09 -3.08
CA GLY A 25 6.93 18.76 -2.75
C GLY A 25 6.32 18.23 -1.44
N GLY A 26 6.98 17.26 -0.83
CA GLY A 26 6.59 16.70 0.46
C GLY A 26 5.77 15.43 0.35
N SER A 27 4.90 15.16 1.33
CA SER A 27 4.26 13.85 1.52
C SER A 27 2.85 13.72 0.93
N CYS A 28 2.64 12.60 0.21
CA CYS A 28 1.43 12.05 -0.42
C CYS A 28 0.09 12.83 -0.31
N PRO A 29 -0.37 13.50 -1.40
CA PRO A 29 0.33 13.70 -2.67
C PRO A 29 1.36 14.83 -2.58
N SER A 30 2.53 14.64 -3.17
CA SER A 30 3.44 15.76 -3.47
C SER A 30 2.83 16.64 -4.54
N GLN A 31 2.85 17.93 -4.30
CA GLN A 31 2.33 18.95 -5.21
C GLN A 31 3.36 20.05 -5.35
N PHE A 32 3.60 20.48 -6.58
CA PHE A 32 4.52 21.58 -6.87
C PHE A 32 3.77 22.66 -7.64
N TYR A 33 4.14 23.90 -7.34
CA TYR A 33 3.58 25.10 -7.92
C TYR A 33 4.74 25.94 -8.42
N GLY A 34 4.75 26.24 -9.72
CA GLY A 34 5.79 27.02 -10.36
C GLY A 34 5.24 28.03 -11.35
N GLU A 35 6.16 28.78 -11.95
CA GLU A 35 5.89 29.84 -12.91
C GLU A 35 7.05 29.86 -13.92
N THR A 36 6.77 29.87 -15.23
CA THR A 36 7.80 30.04 -16.27
C THR A 36 8.32 31.48 -16.30
N HIS A 37 9.39 31.74 -17.04
CA HIS A 37 9.94 33.09 -17.21
C HIS A 37 8.98 34.05 -17.94
N GLU A 38 8.06 33.51 -18.72
CA GLU A 38 7.00 34.23 -19.43
C GLU A 38 5.75 34.47 -18.57
N GLY A 39 5.74 33.99 -17.32
CA GLY A 39 4.63 34.15 -16.39
C GLY A 39 3.51 33.11 -16.55
N LEU A 40 3.78 31.95 -17.16
CA LEU A 40 2.83 30.84 -17.25
C LEU A 40 2.88 30.00 -15.97
N ASP A 41 1.72 29.74 -15.37
CA ASP A 41 1.60 28.87 -14.19
C ASP A 41 1.97 27.42 -14.54
N VAL A 42 2.65 26.75 -13.61
CA VAL A 42 3.01 25.34 -13.71
C VAL A 42 2.48 24.60 -12.48
N TYR A 43 1.73 23.52 -12.71
CA TYR A 43 1.24 22.65 -11.65
C TYR A 43 1.73 21.22 -11.86
N VAL A 44 2.33 20.65 -10.81
CA VAL A 44 2.81 19.27 -10.82
C VAL A 44 2.16 18.52 -9.68
N ARG A 45 1.74 17.29 -9.96
CA ARG A 45 1.18 16.39 -8.95
C ARG A 45 1.76 15.00 -9.07
N TYR A 46 2.31 14.49 -7.97
CA TYR A 46 2.72 13.09 -7.85
C TYR A 46 1.81 12.35 -6.87
N ARG A 47 1.04 11.36 -7.37
CA ARG A 47 0.10 10.58 -6.56
C ARG A 47 -0.14 9.20 -7.15
N GLY A 48 -0.12 8.19 -6.30
CA GLY A 48 -0.42 6.80 -6.67
C GLY A 48 0.65 6.15 -7.54
N GLY A 49 1.86 6.71 -7.62
CA GLY A 49 2.92 6.34 -8.55
C GLY A 49 2.89 7.11 -9.87
N THR A 50 1.88 7.94 -10.11
CA THR A 50 1.73 8.72 -11.34
C THR A 50 2.15 10.18 -11.11
N LEU A 51 3.00 10.70 -11.99
CA LEU A 51 3.36 12.12 -12.08
C LEU A 51 2.57 12.76 -13.20
N ARG A 52 1.99 13.93 -12.93
CA ARG A 52 1.36 14.80 -13.92
C ARG A 52 1.95 16.19 -13.85
N VAL A 53 2.25 16.77 -15.01
CA VAL A 53 2.76 18.13 -15.16
C VAL A 53 1.86 18.88 -16.12
N HIS A 54 1.34 20.00 -15.64
CA HIS A 54 0.48 20.89 -16.39
C HIS A 54 1.12 22.27 -16.49
N VAL A 55 0.99 22.91 -17.66
CA VAL A 55 1.46 24.28 -17.92
C VAL A 55 0.28 25.10 -18.45
N ALA A 56 0.07 26.28 -17.88
CA ALA A 56 -0.93 27.24 -18.34
C ALA A 56 -0.73 27.63 -19.81
N ASN A 57 -1.83 27.89 -20.51
CA ASN A 57 -1.82 28.31 -21.91
C ASN A 57 -1.52 29.82 -22.04
N GLU A 58 -2.06 30.63 -21.14
CA GLU A 58 -1.81 32.07 -21.07
C GLU A 58 -1.44 32.53 -19.64
N PRO A 59 -0.76 33.67 -19.47
CA PRO A 59 -0.46 34.22 -18.15
C PRO A 59 -1.75 34.53 -17.36
N GLY A 60 -1.85 33.96 -16.16
CA GLY A 60 -3.02 34.10 -15.27
C GLY A 60 -4.05 32.98 -15.36
N ASP A 61 -3.88 32.01 -16.26
CA ASP A 61 -4.68 30.78 -16.30
C ASP A 61 -4.32 29.83 -15.16
N ASP A 62 -5.29 29.04 -14.70
CA ASP A 62 -5.02 27.93 -13.78
C ASP A 62 -4.45 26.74 -14.58
N ALA A 63 -3.18 26.41 -14.34
CA ALA A 63 -2.50 25.34 -15.07
C ALA A 63 -3.25 23.99 -15.03
N LEU A 64 -3.91 23.65 -13.92
CA LEU A 64 -4.61 22.36 -13.77
C LEU A 64 -5.95 22.33 -14.52
N ARG A 65 -6.67 23.46 -14.59
CA ARG A 65 -8.02 23.55 -15.18
C ARG A 65 -7.99 23.93 -16.64
N ASP A 66 -7.14 24.89 -16.98
CA ASP A 66 -7.17 25.61 -18.24
C ASP A 66 -5.89 25.36 -19.07
N GLY A 67 -4.86 24.78 -18.46
CA GLY A 67 -3.58 24.46 -19.08
C GLY A 67 -3.48 23.07 -19.73
N ASP A 68 -2.37 22.86 -20.44
CA ASP A 68 -2.06 21.62 -21.13
C ASP A 68 -1.30 20.64 -20.23
N CYS A 69 -1.68 19.36 -20.28
CA CYS A 69 -0.93 18.28 -19.65
C CYS A 69 0.26 17.89 -20.55
N ILE A 70 1.46 18.34 -20.19
CA ILE A 70 2.68 18.09 -20.97
C ILE A 70 3.39 16.79 -20.58
N LEU A 71 3.05 16.22 -19.41
CA LEU A 71 3.53 14.92 -18.98
C LEU A 71 2.48 14.23 -18.10
N GLU A 72 2.19 12.97 -18.44
CA GLU A 72 1.52 12.02 -17.56
C GLU A 72 2.29 10.69 -17.63
N ALA A 73 2.92 10.29 -16.52
CA ALA A 73 3.78 9.12 -16.49
C ALA A 73 3.68 8.33 -15.17
N ASP A 74 3.60 7.00 -15.29
CA ASP A 74 3.63 6.06 -14.17
C ASP A 74 5.08 5.73 -13.79
N ILE A 75 5.68 6.58 -12.96
CA ILE A 75 7.10 6.50 -12.58
C ILE A 75 7.33 5.73 -11.27
N GLY A 76 6.34 5.68 -10.40
CA GLY A 76 6.47 5.18 -9.04
C GLY A 76 5.70 3.90 -8.77
N PRO A 77 6.04 3.18 -7.68
CA PRO A 77 5.29 2.00 -7.31
C PRO A 77 3.85 2.37 -6.91
N PRO A 78 2.87 1.46 -7.06
CA PRO A 78 1.48 1.73 -6.69
C PRO A 78 1.35 2.28 -5.27
N PHE A 79 0.48 3.28 -5.09
CA PHE A 79 0.24 4.02 -3.85
C PHE A 79 1.38 4.90 -3.34
N ASP A 80 2.49 5.01 -4.08
CA ASP A 80 3.51 6.01 -3.77
C ASP A 80 3.01 7.42 -4.11
N GLY A 81 3.52 8.43 -3.43
CA GLY A 81 3.08 9.80 -3.66
C GLY A 81 3.93 10.85 -2.99
N SER A 82 5.09 10.47 -2.48
CA SER A 82 6.00 11.38 -1.80
C SER A 82 7.27 11.55 -2.64
N MET A 83 7.64 12.80 -2.88
CA MET A 83 8.74 13.23 -3.74
C MET A 83 9.17 14.62 -3.28
N SER A 84 10.48 14.81 -3.11
CA SER A 84 11.03 16.12 -2.78
C SER A 84 11.18 17.00 -4.02
N LEU A 85 11.33 18.30 -3.80
CA LEU A 85 11.60 19.27 -4.86
C LEU A 85 12.88 18.91 -5.63
N THR A 86 13.96 18.63 -4.91
CA THR A 86 15.25 18.27 -5.51
C THR A 86 15.15 16.98 -6.34
N GLN A 87 14.42 15.98 -5.85
CA GLN A 87 14.21 14.74 -6.60
C GLN A 87 13.41 14.98 -7.89
N PHE A 88 12.34 15.78 -7.83
CA PHE A 88 11.58 16.17 -9.01
C PHE A 88 12.46 16.89 -10.04
N CYS A 89 13.16 17.94 -9.61
CA CYS A 89 14.04 18.71 -10.49
C CYS A 89 15.14 17.84 -11.13
N THR A 90 15.78 16.99 -10.33
CA THR A 90 16.87 16.11 -10.79
C THR A 90 16.37 15.05 -11.79
N ASN A 91 15.26 14.37 -11.48
CA ASN A 91 14.80 13.23 -12.28
C ASN A 91 14.08 13.66 -13.57
N PHE A 92 13.49 14.86 -13.60
CA PHE A 92 12.68 15.32 -14.73
C PHE A 92 13.30 16.49 -15.50
N GLY A 93 14.55 16.86 -15.18
CA GLY A 93 15.28 17.93 -15.86
C GLY A 93 14.55 19.28 -15.75
N VAL A 94 14.13 19.63 -14.53
CA VAL A 94 13.51 20.91 -14.22
C VAL A 94 14.47 21.75 -13.40
N THR A 95 14.64 23.02 -13.76
CA THR A 95 15.51 23.97 -13.06
C THR A 95 14.74 25.22 -12.62
N VAL A 96 15.31 25.94 -11.66
CA VAL A 96 14.91 27.30 -11.30
C VAL A 96 16.10 28.22 -11.59
N ASP A 97 15.94 29.18 -12.49
CA ASP A 97 17.02 30.05 -12.97
C ASP A 97 18.29 29.26 -13.39
N GLY A 98 18.10 28.13 -14.07
CA GLY A 98 19.16 27.24 -14.53
C GLY A 98 19.80 26.35 -13.46
N ILE A 99 19.27 26.34 -12.23
CA ILE A 99 19.83 25.58 -11.10
C ILE A 99 18.81 24.57 -10.55
N VAL A 100 19.28 23.39 -10.14
CA VAL A 100 18.46 22.43 -9.37
C VAL A 100 18.46 22.88 -7.90
N PRO A 101 17.28 23.16 -7.29
CA PRO A 101 17.21 23.56 -5.88
C PRO A 101 17.78 22.49 -4.94
N ASP A 102 18.53 22.93 -3.93
CA ASP A 102 19.07 22.07 -2.88
C ASP A 102 17.96 21.38 -2.06
N GLU A 103 18.26 20.21 -1.51
CA GLU A 103 17.32 19.47 -0.68
C GLU A 103 17.12 20.18 0.65
N THR A 104 15.86 20.54 0.93
CA THR A 104 15.46 21.25 2.15
C THR A 104 14.48 20.45 3.00
N ASP A 105 13.92 19.36 2.46
CA ASP A 105 13.01 18.50 3.21
C ASP A 105 13.81 17.53 4.08
N PRO A 106 13.76 17.66 5.43
CA PRO A 106 14.50 16.78 6.33
C PRO A 106 14.06 15.32 6.21
N HIS A 107 12.87 15.05 5.65
CA HIS A 107 12.32 13.72 5.47
C HIS A 107 12.54 13.15 4.06
N ALA A 108 13.25 13.85 3.17
CA ALA A 108 13.48 13.40 1.79
C ALA A 108 14.12 12.00 1.69
N HIS A 109 14.93 11.64 2.67
CA HIS A 109 15.55 10.32 2.80
C HIS A 109 14.54 9.16 2.91
N ARG A 110 13.26 9.45 3.22
CA ARG A 110 12.18 8.47 3.29
C ARG A 110 11.49 8.22 1.96
N TYR A 111 11.68 9.11 0.99
CA TYR A 111 10.98 9.03 -0.28
C TYR A 111 11.55 7.91 -1.13
N ALA A 112 10.71 7.33 -1.96
CA ALA A 112 11.13 6.31 -2.89
C ALA A 112 12.26 6.89 -3.77
N ASN A 113 13.33 6.13 -3.97
CA ASN A 113 14.35 6.48 -4.94
C ASN A 113 13.83 6.18 -6.36
N LEU A 114 13.35 7.20 -7.05
CA LEU A 114 12.73 7.06 -8.37
C LEU A 114 13.70 7.11 -9.55
N THR A 115 15.02 7.07 -9.32
CA THR A 115 16.05 7.19 -10.37
C THR A 115 16.11 6.00 -11.35
N GLY A 116 15.34 4.94 -11.11
CA GLY A 116 15.39 3.68 -11.88
C GLY A 116 16.53 2.73 -11.46
N GLN A 117 17.34 3.11 -10.47
CA GLN A 117 18.39 2.27 -9.90
C GLN A 117 17.88 1.23 -8.90
N MET A 118 16.66 1.44 -8.40
CA MET A 118 16.04 0.59 -7.38
C MET A 118 14.81 -0.12 -7.95
N THR A 119 14.59 -1.35 -7.49
CA THR A 119 13.34 -2.09 -7.69
C THR A 119 12.57 -2.13 -6.37
N PHE A 120 11.29 -1.83 -6.43
CA PHE A 120 10.34 -1.93 -5.33
C PHE A 120 9.54 -3.20 -5.46
N TRP A 121 9.42 -3.95 -4.39
CA TRP A 121 8.50 -5.07 -4.29
C TRP A 121 7.41 -4.72 -3.28
N LYS A 122 6.14 -4.95 -3.65
CA LYS A 122 5.00 -4.74 -2.77
C LYS A 122 4.06 -5.93 -2.84
N ALA A 123 3.55 -6.35 -1.68
CA ALA A 123 2.41 -7.25 -1.54
C ALA A 123 1.35 -6.54 -0.71
N ASN A 124 0.16 -6.32 -1.28
CA ASN A 124 -0.97 -5.70 -0.59
C ASN A 124 -2.15 -6.66 -0.60
N LEU A 125 -2.50 -7.18 0.57
CA LEU A 125 -3.54 -8.16 0.76
C LEU A 125 -4.66 -7.53 1.58
N SER A 126 -5.89 -7.55 1.07
CA SER A 126 -7.08 -7.04 1.76
C SER A 126 -7.85 -8.18 2.42
N GLN A 127 -8.63 -7.87 3.46
CA GLN A 127 -9.50 -8.84 4.14
C GLN A 127 -8.72 -10.07 4.62
N ILE A 128 -7.64 -9.83 5.38
CA ILE A 128 -6.82 -10.88 5.99
C ILE A 128 -7.10 -10.92 7.49
N THR A 129 -7.28 -12.12 8.02
CA THR A 129 -7.42 -12.39 9.45
C THR A 129 -6.06 -12.37 10.15
N ILE A 130 -6.04 -12.16 11.47
CA ILE A 130 -4.80 -12.19 12.25
C ILE A 130 -4.08 -13.54 12.13
N GLU A 131 -4.82 -14.64 12.04
CA GLU A 131 -4.26 -15.99 11.89
C GLU A 131 -3.49 -16.12 10.57
N THR A 132 -4.11 -15.74 9.47
CA THR A 132 -3.49 -15.81 8.15
C THR A 132 -2.35 -14.79 8.01
N ALA A 133 -2.48 -13.60 8.61
CA ALA A 133 -1.38 -12.62 8.69
C ALA A 133 -0.14 -13.22 9.37
N ARG A 134 -0.30 -13.95 10.49
CA ARG A 134 0.81 -14.64 11.15
C ARG A 134 1.43 -15.73 10.28
N LYS A 135 0.61 -16.51 9.55
CA LYS A 135 1.09 -17.51 8.58
C LYS A 135 1.90 -16.86 7.46
N ILE A 136 1.48 -15.69 6.96
CA ILE A 136 2.22 -14.91 5.95
C ILE A 136 3.58 -14.49 6.48
N VAL A 137 3.66 -13.92 7.69
CA VAL A 137 4.95 -13.54 8.30
C VAL A 137 5.82 -14.78 8.56
N GLY A 138 5.24 -15.88 9.01
CA GLY A 138 5.96 -17.15 9.17
C GLY A 138 6.54 -17.67 7.85
N LYS A 139 5.81 -17.53 6.73
CA LYS A 139 6.34 -17.84 5.39
C LYS A 139 7.47 -16.91 4.98
N ALA A 140 7.33 -15.61 5.21
CA ALA A 140 8.42 -14.65 4.98
C ALA A 140 9.68 -15.05 5.75
N TRP A 141 9.53 -15.34 7.05
CA TRP A 141 10.65 -15.76 7.88
C TRP A 141 11.28 -17.07 7.42
N SER A 142 10.49 -18.02 6.89
CA SER A 142 11.03 -19.27 6.35
C SER A 142 11.79 -19.11 5.02
N VAL A 143 11.44 -18.10 4.21
CA VAL A 143 12.14 -17.79 2.94
C VAL A 143 13.48 -17.11 3.22
N PHE A 144 13.57 -16.36 4.31
CA PHE A 144 14.77 -15.67 4.79
C PHE A 144 15.19 -16.21 6.17
N PRO A 145 15.76 -17.43 6.25
CA PRO A 145 16.00 -18.12 7.52
C PRO A 145 17.06 -17.44 8.41
N ASN A 146 17.91 -16.58 7.83
CA ASN A 146 18.90 -15.81 8.57
C ASN A 146 18.39 -14.42 8.97
N ALA A 147 17.19 -14.04 8.52
CA ALA A 147 16.65 -12.72 8.80
C ALA A 147 16.18 -12.61 10.25
N LEU A 148 16.40 -11.42 10.81
CA LEU A 148 15.88 -11.03 12.11
C LEU A 148 14.47 -10.46 11.93
N LEU A 149 13.49 -11.07 12.60
CA LEU A 149 12.15 -10.50 12.71
C LEU A 149 12.12 -9.59 13.95
N VAL A 150 11.93 -8.30 13.73
CA VAL A 150 12.00 -7.29 14.78
C VAL A 150 10.72 -6.47 14.86
N LYS A 151 10.35 -6.08 16.08
CA LYS A 151 9.25 -5.15 16.36
C LYS A 151 9.77 -3.89 17.05
N PRO A 152 9.08 -2.74 16.86
CA PRO A 152 9.42 -1.52 17.58
C PRO A 152 8.94 -1.61 19.03
N VAL A 153 9.77 -1.14 19.96
CA VAL A 153 9.35 -0.80 21.32
C VAL A 153 9.28 0.71 21.40
N THR A 154 8.09 1.24 21.67
CA THR A 154 7.84 2.68 21.73
C THR A 154 7.60 3.16 23.16
N ASN A 155 7.99 4.39 23.45
CA ASN A 155 7.66 5.07 24.71
C ASN A 155 6.20 5.56 24.74
N GLU A 156 5.82 6.22 25.84
CA GLU A 156 4.47 6.77 26.04
C GLU A 156 4.06 7.83 25.01
N LYS A 157 5.01 8.39 24.25
CA LYS A 157 4.77 9.34 23.16
C LYS A 157 4.78 8.66 21.79
N PHE A 158 4.71 7.33 21.75
CA PHE A 158 4.79 6.51 20.53
C PHE A 158 6.11 6.68 19.76
N LYS A 159 7.18 7.12 20.42
CA LYS A 159 8.53 7.21 19.84
C LYS A 159 9.32 5.94 20.08
N LEU A 160 9.99 5.45 19.05
CA LEU A 160 10.85 4.29 19.04
C LEU A 160 12.00 4.49 20.03
N GLU A 161 12.07 3.60 21.03
CA GLU A 161 13.17 3.56 21.98
C GLU A 161 14.22 2.53 21.56
N ARG A 162 13.76 1.37 21.06
CA ARG A 162 14.61 0.27 20.62
C ARG A 162 13.83 -0.70 19.75
N LEU A 163 14.54 -1.59 19.10
CA LEU A 163 13.99 -2.79 18.49
C LEU A 163 14.02 -3.96 19.48
N GLU A 164 13.17 -4.94 19.24
CA GLU A 164 13.17 -6.23 19.94
C GLU A 164 12.94 -7.37 18.94
N LEU A 165 13.64 -8.48 19.12
CA LEU A 165 13.37 -9.70 18.36
C LEU A 165 11.98 -10.23 18.72
N THR A 166 11.24 -10.70 17.71
CA THR A 166 9.91 -11.27 17.92
C THR A 166 9.74 -12.55 17.09
N THR A 167 8.60 -13.21 17.25
CA THR A 167 8.15 -14.32 16.40
C THR A 167 6.80 -13.95 15.79
N PRO A 168 6.37 -14.57 14.68
CA PRO A 168 5.06 -14.32 14.08
C PRO A 168 3.91 -14.38 15.07
N GLU A 169 3.96 -15.30 16.04
CA GLU A 169 2.92 -15.50 17.04
C GLU A 169 2.85 -14.39 18.10
N ARG A 170 3.98 -13.68 18.31
CA ARG A 170 4.18 -12.67 19.36
C ARG A 170 4.12 -11.23 18.84
N ILE A 171 3.67 -11.03 17.61
CA ILE A 171 3.47 -9.69 17.05
C ILE A 171 2.22 -9.06 17.68
N ASP A 172 2.42 -7.88 18.27
CA ASP A 172 1.45 -7.09 19.02
C ASP A 172 1.56 -5.58 18.71
N THR A 173 2.28 -5.22 17.64
CA THR A 173 2.52 -3.85 17.15
C THR A 173 1.83 -3.63 15.80
N LEU A 174 1.76 -2.37 15.32
CA LEU A 174 1.18 -2.07 13.99
C LEU A 174 2.05 -2.55 12.83
N SER A 175 3.37 -2.53 13.02
CA SER A 175 4.35 -2.87 12.02
C SER A 175 5.49 -3.66 12.65
N VAL A 176 6.12 -4.51 11.83
CA VAL A 176 7.35 -5.24 12.11
C VAL A 176 8.24 -5.18 10.88
N TRP A 177 9.52 -5.50 11.06
CA TRP A 177 10.47 -5.61 9.97
C TRP A 177 11.11 -7.00 9.97
N LEU A 178 11.18 -7.62 8.80
CA LEU A 178 12.03 -8.78 8.57
C LEU A 178 13.30 -8.30 7.86
N ILE A 179 14.45 -8.46 8.49
CA ILE A 179 15.71 -7.87 8.02
C ILE A 179 16.73 -8.97 7.80
N ASP A 180 17.08 -9.21 6.54
CA ASP A 180 18.12 -10.16 6.12
C ASP A 180 19.46 -9.44 5.95
N GLY A 181 20.56 -10.08 6.34
CA GLY A 181 21.91 -9.49 6.35
C GLY A 181 22.53 -9.28 7.75
N PRO A 182 21.87 -8.61 8.72
CA PRO A 182 22.46 -8.40 10.05
C PRO A 182 22.50 -9.71 10.85
N SER A 183 23.57 -9.90 11.61
CA SER A 183 23.70 -11.04 12.53
C SER A 183 23.19 -10.70 13.92
N LEU A 184 23.25 -9.43 14.32
CA LEU A 184 22.83 -8.93 15.62
C LEU A 184 21.85 -7.77 15.49
N LEU A 185 21.01 -7.61 16.50
CA LEU A 185 20.05 -6.50 16.58
C LEU A 185 20.74 -5.13 16.58
N THR A 186 21.95 -5.05 17.14
CA THR A 186 22.77 -3.83 17.19
C THR A 186 23.29 -3.40 15.83
N ASP A 187 23.24 -4.27 14.82
CA ASP A 187 23.67 -3.98 13.45
C ASP A 187 22.55 -3.32 12.62
N ILE A 188 21.37 -3.15 13.22
CA ILE A 188 20.21 -2.52 12.58
C ILE A 188 20.13 -1.07 13.04
N GLU A 189 20.39 -0.16 12.11
CA GLU A 189 20.28 1.27 12.37
C GLU A 189 18.81 1.71 12.34
N THR A 190 18.44 2.57 13.29
CA THR A 190 17.09 3.12 13.40
C THR A 190 17.13 4.63 13.39
N SER A 191 16.10 5.24 12.82
CA SER A 191 15.89 6.68 12.90
C SER A 191 15.17 7.07 14.20
N PRO A 192 15.46 8.25 14.79
CA PRO A 192 14.67 8.84 15.88
C PRO A 192 13.18 9.06 15.54
N GLU A 193 12.83 8.91 14.27
CA GLU A 193 11.50 9.12 13.75
C GLU A 193 10.77 7.80 13.40
N ASP A 194 11.11 6.74 14.12
CA ASP A 194 10.30 5.52 14.29
C ASP A 194 10.34 4.52 13.13
N TYR A 195 11.45 4.44 12.40
CA TYR A 195 11.65 3.45 11.32
C TYR A 195 13.10 2.95 11.23
N VAL A 196 13.29 1.82 10.53
CA VAL A 196 14.59 1.20 10.27
C VAL A 196 15.28 1.88 9.08
N LEU A 197 16.53 2.31 9.25
CA LEU A 197 17.29 2.98 8.21
C LEU A 197 17.78 1.97 7.15
N PRO A 198 17.69 2.29 5.85
CA PRO A 198 18.25 1.43 4.80
C PRO A 198 19.76 1.24 4.97
N SER A 199 20.25 0.02 4.74
CA SER A 199 21.68 -0.31 4.76
C SER A 199 22.08 -1.08 3.49
N LYS A 200 23.30 -0.84 2.99
CA LYS A 200 23.75 -1.26 1.64
C LYS A 200 23.78 -2.79 1.45
N ASP A 201 23.93 -3.54 2.54
CA ASP A 201 24.04 -5.00 2.54
C ASP A 201 22.88 -5.68 3.29
N GLN A 202 21.77 -4.96 3.50
CA GLN A 202 20.59 -5.48 4.18
C GLN A 202 19.36 -5.44 3.28
N LEU A 203 18.61 -6.53 3.26
CA LEU A 203 17.26 -6.55 2.69
C LEU A 203 16.27 -6.33 3.82
N GLN A 204 15.50 -5.25 3.73
CA GLN A 204 14.44 -4.93 4.67
C GLN A 204 13.08 -5.17 4.04
N ILE A 205 12.27 -6.00 4.68
CA ILE A 205 10.87 -6.20 4.35
C ILE A 205 10.05 -5.58 5.48
N SER A 206 9.46 -4.42 5.22
CA SER A 206 8.50 -3.78 6.12
C SER A 206 7.17 -4.52 6.03
N ILE A 207 6.56 -4.84 7.17
CA ILE A 207 5.29 -5.53 7.24
C ILE A 207 4.35 -4.77 8.17
N SER A 208 3.18 -4.37 7.67
CA SER A 208 2.18 -3.61 8.43
C SER A 208 0.83 -4.30 8.44
N PHE A 209 0.22 -4.42 9.62
CA PHE A 209 -1.11 -4.98 9.83
C PHE A 209 -1.69 -4.47 11.17
N SER A 210 -2.67 -3.55 11.11
CA SER A 210 -3.12 -2.83 12.32
C SER A 210 -3.87 -3.71 13.32
N SER A 211 -4.41 -4.84 12.86
CA SER A 211 -5.16 -5.78 13.69
C SER A 211 -4.29 -6.68 14.56
N TRP A 212 -2.96 -6.60 14.48
CA TRP A 212 -2.10 -7.19 15.52
C TRP A 212 -2.24 -6.48 16.86
N GLN A 213 -2.14 -5.16 16.86
CA GLN A 213 -2.28 -4.35 18.08
C GLN A 213 -3.75 -4.15 18.47
N TYR A 214 -4.64 -4.02 17.48
CA TYR A 214 -6.05 -3.73 17.69
C TYR A 214 -6.94 -4.77 16.99
N PRO A 215 -7.08 -5.99 17.55
CA PRO A 215 -7.76 -7.12 16.92
C PRO A 215 -9.28 -7.01 17.00
N ALA A 216 -9.86 -5.96 16.43
CA ALA A 216 -11.29 -5.71 16.45
C ALA A 216 -11.80 -5.39 15.03
N PRO A 217 -13.07 -5.74 14.73
CA PRO A 217 -13.76 -5.23 13.55
C PRO A 217 -13.84 -3.69 13.57
N LYS A 218 -13.41 -3.05 12.49
CA LYS A 218 -13.21 -1.58 12.42
C LYS A 218 -14.06 -0.91 11.35
N TYR A 219 -14.60 -1.65 10.39
CA TYR A 219 -15.22 -1.07 9.21
C TYR A 219 -16.73 -0.87 9.39
N THR A 220 -17.24 0.12 8.67
CA THR A 220 -18.68 0.30 8.46
C THR A 220 -18.88 0.27 6.95
N SER A 221 -19.36 -0.85 6.44
CA SER A 221 -19.61 -1.07 5.02
C SER A 221 -21.03 -0.68 4.63
N GLN A 222 -21.31 -0.86 3.34
CA GLN A 222 -22.64 -0.80 2.77
C GLN A 222 -23.60 -1.85 3.35
N GLN A 223 -23.13 -2.80 4.17
CA GLN A 223 -23.97 -3.77 4.89
C GLN A 223 -25.15 -3.09 5.59
N ARG A 224 -24.92 -2.04 6.38
CA ARG A 224 -26.00 -1.40 7.16
C ARG A 224 -27.08 -0.78 6.28
N GLU A 225 -26.71 -0.26 5.12
CA GLU A 225 -27.66 0.28 4.15
C GLU A 225 -28.49 -0.86 3.55
N ALA A 226 -27.85 -1.97 3.18
CA ALA A 226 -28.53 -3.17 2.71
C ALA A 226 -29.49 -3.74 3.76
N GLU A 227 -29.07 -3.83 5.02
CA GLU A 227 -29.92 -4.33 6.11
C GLU A 227 -31.16 -3.48 6.33
N LYS A 228 -31.01 -2.15 6.19
CA LYS A 228 -32.11 -1.20 6.31
C LYS A 228 -33.07 -1.28 5.12
N GLU A 229 -32.56 -1.38 3.90
CA GLU A 229 -33.39 -1.43 2.69
C GLU A 229 -34.10 -2.78 2.51
N LEU A 230 -33.47 -3.88 2.94
CA LEU A 230 -33.99 -5.25 2.77
C LEU A 230 -34.64 -5.82 4.03
N GLU A 231 -34.65 -5.06 5.14
CA GLU A 231 -35.20 -5.47 6.44
C GLU A 231 -34.69 -6.85 6.92
N ARG A 232 -33.43 -7.16 6.60
CA ARG A 232 -32.77 -8.44 6.89
C ARG A 232 -31.39 -8.19 7.47
N LYS A 233 -30.95 -9.04 8.39
CA LYS A 233 -29.59 -8.98 8.94
C LYS A 233 -28.60 -9.72 8.05
N PHE A 234 -27.39 -9.19 7.97
CA PHE A 234 -26.28 -9.84 7.31
C PHE A 234 -25.02 -9.74 8.17
N TYR A 235 -24.03 -10.57 7.92
CA TYR A 235 -22.74 -10.48 8.60
C TYR A 235 -21.62 -10.55 7.58
N VAL A 236 -20.70 -9.59 7.64
CA VAL A 236 -19.49 -9.53 6.80
C VAL A 236 -18.25 -9.45 7.71
N PRO A 237 -17.16 -10.18 7.43
CA PRO A 237 -15.93 -10.11 8.20
C PRO A 237 -15.38 -8.69 8.28
N GLY A 238 -14.88 -8.30 9.44
CA GLY A 238 -14.30 -6.98 9.70
C GLY A 238 -15.31 -5.88 10.02
N GLU A 239 -16.62 -6.16 9.96
CA GLU A 239 -17.68 -5.19 10.24
C GLU A 239 -17.89 -4.92 11.72
N LYS A 240 -18.01 -3.63 12.05
CA LYS A 240 -18.21 -3.19 13.42
C LYS A 240 -19.60 -3.60 13.94
N ASN A 241 -19.64 -4.00 15.22
CA ASN A 241 -20.85 -4.41 15.96
C ASN A 241 -21.41 -5.80 15.59
N MET A 242 -20.56 -6.70 15.08
CA MET A 242 -20.92 -8.11 15.01
C MET A 242 -21.19 -8.69 16.41
N PRO A 243 -22.12 -9.66 16.55
CA PRO A 243 -22.24 -10.45 17.78
C PRO A 243 -20.92 -11.16 18.11
N LYS A 244 -20.54 -11.18 19.40
CA LYS A 244 -19.23 -11.68 19.86
C LYS A 244 -18.97 -13.15 19.52
N ASP A 245 -20.00 -13.95 19.41
CA ASP A 245 -19.94 -15.38 19.09
C ASP A 245 -19.64 -15.66 17.61
N ILE A 246 -19.82 -14.66 16.75
CA ILE A 246 -19.58 -14.78 15.31
C ILE A 246 -18.63 -13.70 14.78
N GLU A 247 -18.06 -12.85 15.64
CA GLU A 247 -17.17 -11.77 15.21
C GLU A 247 -15.91 -12.33 14.53
N LEU A 248 -15.52 -11.71 13.42
CA LEU A 248 -14.29 -12.05 12.72
C LEU A 248 -13.57 -10.77 12.32
N ALA A 249 -12.46 -10.47 12.99
CA ALA A 249 -11.64 -9.30 12.67
C ALA A 249 -10.79 -9.57 11.43
N THR A 250 -10.82 -8.63 10.49
CA THR A 250 -10.00 -8.64 9.27
C THR A 250 -9.43 -7.26 9.01
N ASP A 251 -8.29 -7.19 8.33
CA ASP A 251 -7.64 -5.93 7.93
C ASP A 251 -6.80 -6.14 6.66
N GLY A 252 -6.21 -5.07 6.14
CA GLY A 252 -5.18 -5.15 5.11
C GLY A 252 -3.81 -5.44 5.72
N ILE A 253 -3.07 -6.40 5.16
CA ILE A 253 -1.64 -6.58 5.42
C ILE A 253 -0.85 -6.09 4.20
N SER A 254 0.16 -5.27 4.46
CA SER A 254 1.08 -4.77 3.45
C SER A 254 2.49 -5.25 3.76
N LEU A 255 3.18 -5.76 2.73
CA LEU A 255 4.61 -6.04 2.76
C LEU A 255 5.29 -5.21 1.69
N SER A 256 6.43 -4.60 2.01
CA SER A 256 7.21 -3.83 1.06
C SER A 256 8.70 -3.96 1.26
N ALA A 257 9.44 -3.97 0.16
CA ALA A 257 10.90 -3.97 0.13
C ALA A 257 11.40 -3.13 -1.04
N CYS A 258 12.63 -2.62 -0.90
CA CYS A 258 13.34 -1.88 -1.93
C CYS A 258 14.78 -2.41 -1.99
N PHE A 259 15.29 -2.64 -3.20
CA PHE A 259 16.61 -3.22 -3.42
C PHE A 259 17.21 -2.73 -4.76
N PRO A 260 18.54 -2.78 -4.95
CA PRO A 260 19.15 -2.41 -6.23
C PRO A 260 18.57 -3.21 -7.39
N LYS A 261 18.28 -2.56 -8.52
CA LYS A 261 17.68 -3.19 -9.71
C LYS A 261 18.42 -4.44 -10.19
N GLU A 262 19.74 -4.41 -10.07
CA GLU A 262 20.63 -5.49 -10.51
C GLU A 262 20.75 -6.65 -9.51
N ASP A 263 20.17 -6.54 -8.31
CA ASP A 263 20.18 -7.61 -7.30
C ASP A 263 19.13 -8.69 -7.62
N GLN A 264 19.54 -9.59 -8.51
CA GLN A 264 18.71 -10.71 -8.94
C GLN A 264 18.48 -11.76 -7.84
N THR A 265 19.39 -11.85 -6.84
CA THR A 265 19.25 -12.79 -5.71
C THR A 265 18.06 -12.38 -4.85
N THR A 266 18.00 -11.11 -4.46
CA THR A 266 16.87 -10.53 -3.72
C THR A 266 15.58 -10.65 -4.51
N LYS A 267 15.60 -10.30 -5.81
CA LYS A 267 14.42 -10.43 -6.68
C LYS A 267 13.89 -11.86 -6.71
N ASN A 268 14.76 -12.87 -6.85
CA ASN A 268 14.36 -14.28 -6.84
C ASN A 268 13.81 -14.72 -5.48
N ALA A 269 14.39 -14.25 -4.37
CA ALA A 269 13.88 -14.54 -3.03
C ALA A 269 12.49 -13.94 -2.79
N LEU A 270 12.27 -12.68 -3.19
CA LEU A 270 10.97 -12.01 -3.10
C LEU A 270 9.91 -12.61 -4.05
N THR A 271 10.32 -13.14 -5.21
CA THR A 271 9.42 -13.92 -6.09
C THR A 271 8.95 -15.18 -5.38
N ARG A 272 9.87 -15.95 -4.77
CA ARG A 272 9.52 -17.16 -3.98
C ARG A 272 8.63 -16.83 -2.79
N LEU A 273 8.86 -15.69 -2.12
CA LEU A 273 7.97 -15.20 -1.07
C LEU A 273 6.57 -14.90 -1.64
N GLY A 274 6.48 -14.22 -2.77
CA GLY A 274 5.20 -13.94 -3.42
C GLY A 274 4.41 -15.20 -3.77
N GLU A 275 5.09 -16.22 -4.30
CA GLU A 275 4.50 -17.53 -4.58
C GLU A 275 4.03 -18.24 -3.30
N ALA A 276 4.84 -18.20 -2.24
CA ALA A 276 4.49 -18.80 -0.95
C ALA A 276 3.28 -18.10 -0.29
N ILE A 277 3.15 -16.78 -0.43
CA ILE A 277 1.99 -16.01 0.02
C ILE A 277 0.75 -16.39 -0.79
N ALA A 278 0.87 -16.48 -2.12
CA ALA A 278 -0.24 -16.87 -2.99
C ALA A 278 -0.79 -18.27 -2.65
N GLN A 279 0.07 -19.20 -2.23
CA GLN A 279 -0.37 -20.54 -1.77
C GLN A 279 -1.18 -20.52 -0.48
N LEU A 280 -1.05 -19.48 0.37
CA LEU A 280 -1.87 -19.33 1.58
C LEU A 280 -3.28 -18.82 1.28
N LEU A 281 -3.50 -18.27 0.08
CA LEU A 281 -4.75 -17.64 -0.35
C LEU A 281 -5.29 -18.36 -1.58
N PRO A 282 -5.98 -19.50 -1.40
CA PRO A 282 -6.48 -20.28 -2.51
C PRO A 282 -7.43 -19.43 -3.37
N LEU A 283 -7.36 -19.64 -4.68
CA LEU A 283 -8.29 -19.04 -5.64
C LEU A 283 -9.66 -19.69 -5.46
N THR A 284 -10.60 -18.97 -4.86
CA THR A 284 -11.92 -19.48 -4.48
C THR A 284 -12.99 -18.96 -5.43
N SER A 285 -13.90 -19.85 -5.85
CA SER A 285 -15.11 -19.48 -6.59
C SER A 285 -16.12 -18.85 -5.63
N LEU A 286 -16.58 -17.66 -5.95
CA LEU A 286 -17.57 -16.92 -5.18
C LEU A 286 -18.79 -16.64 -6.05
N GLU A 287 -19.96 -16.98 -5.53
CA GLU A 287 -21.23 -16.63 -6.14
C GLU A 287 -21.63 -15.22 -5.74
N ARG A 288 -22.16 -14.49 -6.71
CA ARG A 288 -22.79 -13.20 -6.52
C ARG A 288 -24.29 -13.38 -6.68
N ILE A 289 -25.04 -12.95 -5.67
CA ILE A 289 -26.48 -13.20 -5.56
C ILE A 289 -27.18 -11.85 -5.36
N ASP A 290 -28.29 -11.64 -6.06
CA ASP A 290 -29.19 -10.53 -5.75
C ASP A 290 -29.85 -10.79 -4.39
N LEU A 291 -29.56 -9.94 -3.40
CA LEU A 291 -30.04 -10.14 -2.03
C LEU A 291 -31.56 -9.94 -1.88
N ALA A 292 -32.21 -9.25 -2.83
CA ALA A 292 -33.65 -9.03 -2.80
C ALA A 292 -34.42 -10.22 -3.38
N THR A 293 -33.94 -10.80 -4.48
CA THR A 293 -34.64 -11.93 -5.14
C THR A 293 -34.10 -13.30 -4.77
N GLY A 294 -32.83 -13.37 -4.34
CA GLY A 294 -32.10 -14.61 -4.13
C GLY A 294 -31.54 -15.22 -5.43
N ASP A 295 -31.70 -14.54 -6.57
CA ASP A 295 -31.25 -15.07 -7.86
C ASP A 295 -29.73 -14.97 -8.02
N PRO A 296 -29.08 -16.00 -8.61
CA PRO A 296 -27.67 -15.94 -8.94
C PRO A 296 -27.43 -14.93 -10.07
N ILE A 297 -26.38 -14.11 -9.93
CA ILE A 297 -25.94 -13.13 -10.93
C ILE A 297 -24.83 -13.74 -11.77
N ASP A 298 -23.69 -14.02 -11.14
CA ASP A 298 -22.50 -14.58 -11.77
C ASP A 298 -21.59 -15.26 -10.72
N VAL A 299 -20.53 -15.90 -11.20
CA VAL A 299 -19.48 -16.50 -10.36
C VAL A 299 -18.17 -15.81 -10.68
N ILE A 300 -17.51 -15.29 -9.65
CA ILE A 300 -16.18 -14.69 -9.74
C ILE A 300 -15.15 -15.59 -9.06
N LYS A 301 -13.89 -15.50 -9.46
CA LYS A 301 -12.78 -16.16 -8.77
C LYS A 301 -11.83 -15.14 -8.19
N ARG A 302 -11.53 -15.26 -6.89
CA ARG A 302 -10.51 -14.42 -6.24
C ARG A 302 -9.82 -15.15 -5.10
N PRO A 303 -8.56 -14.81 -4.78
CA PRO A 303 -7.91 -15.34 -3.59
C PRO A 303 -8.68 -14.91 -2.34
N ILE A 304 -8.94 -15.84 -1.43
CA ILE A 304 -9.65 -15.59 -0.17
C ILE A 304 -8.87 -16.18 0.99
N ASP A 305 -8.87 -15.48 2.12
CA ASP A 305 -8.38 -16.03 3.38
C ASP A 305 -9.20 -17.28 3.75
N PRO A 306 -8.56 -18.47 3.92
CA PRO A 306 -9.26 -19.70 4.29
C PRO A 306 -10.11 -19.58 5.56
N VAL A 307 -9.70 -18.75 6.53
CA VAL A 307 -10.47 -18.54 7.77
C VAL A 307 -11.78 -17.82 7.48
N ILE A 308 -11.79 -16.88 6.53
CA ILE A 308 -13.03 -16.21 6.08
C ILE A 308 -13.93 -17.20 5.34
N LEU A 309 -13.35 -18.07 4.51
CA LEU A 309 -14.10 -19.10 3.78
C LEU A 309 -14.84 -20.02 4.76
N ASP A 310 -14.13 -20.57 5.74
CA ASP A 310 -14.71 -21.46 6.76
C ASP A 310 -15.78 -20.73 7.59
N TRP A 311 -15.52 -19.47 7.95
CA TRP A 311 -16.47 -18.65 8.68
C TRP A 311 -17.77 -18.41 7.88
N CYS A 312 -17.68 -18.07 6.59
CA CYS A 312 -18.85 -17.90 5.73
C CYS A 312 -19.64 -19.22 5.57
N ASN A 313 -18.96 -20.34 5.39
CA ASN A 313 -19.62 -21.65 5.23
C ASN A 313 -20.36 -22.14 6.48
N SER A 314 -20.07 -21.55 7.65
CA SER A 314 -20.70 -21.94 8.91
C SER A 314 -22.04 -21.22 9.21
N GLY A 315 -22.53 -20.35 8.33
CA GLY A 315 -23.85 -19.72 8.49
C GLY A 315 -24.40 -19.09 7.21
N GLU A 316 -25.70 -19.21 6.97
CA GLU A 316 -26.35 -18.71 5.74
C GLU A 316 -26.46 -17.18 5.66
N ASP A 317 -26.32 -16.50 6.80
CA ASP A 317 -26.34 -15.04 6.95
C ASP A 317 -24.93 -14.43 6.87
N ARG A 318 -23.90 -15.24 6.62
CA ARG A 318 -22.50 -14.85 6.59
C ARG A 318 -22.00 -14.72 5.16
N TRP A 319 -21.56 -13.50 4.83
CA TRP A 319 -21.17 -13.11 3.48
C TRP A 319 -19.72 -12.65 3.47
N VAL A 320 -19.02 -12.92 2.38
CA VAL A 320 -17.66 -12.41 2.20
C VAL A 320 -17.69 -10.89 1.96
N ALA A 321 -18.74 -10.41 1.29
CA ALA A 321 -19.00 -8.99 1.09
C ALA A 321 -20.48 -8.74 0.77
N ILE A 322 -20.93 -7.52 1.06
CA ILE A 322 -22.18 -6.97 0.56
C ILE A 322 -21.84 -5.69 -0.20
N ILE A 323 -22.25 -5.63 -1.46
CA ILE A 323 -21.88 -4.55 -2.37
C ILE A 323 -23.07 -4.02 -3.15
N ARG A 324 -23.00 -2.74 -3.51
CA ARG A 324 -23.85 -2.05 -4.47
C ARG A 324 -22.95 -1.33 -5.46
N GLU A 325 -22.97 -1.76 -6.72
CA GLU A 325 -22.08 -1.22 -7.75
C GLU A 325 -22.46 0.21 -8.14
N LYS A 326 -23.75 0.55 -8.12
CA LYS A 326 -24.28 1.88 -8.41
C LYS A 326 -25.40 2.22 -7.43
N ARG A 327 -25.65 3.51 -7.21
CA ARG A 327 -26.68 3.99 -6.26
C ARG A 327 -28.07 3.37 -6.45
N HIS A 328 -28.42 2.94 -7.67
CA HIS A 328 -29.71 2.35 -8.03
C HIS A 328 -29.60 0.89 -8.51
N SER A 329 -28.45 0.23 -8.34
CA SER A 329 -28.33 -1.19 -8.65
C SER A 329 -28.88 -2.05 -7.51
N PRO A 330 -29.22 -3.32 -7.75
CA PRO A 330 -29.54 -4.26 -6.68
C PRO A 330 -28.39 -4.39 -5.69
N TRP A 331 -28.73 -4.82 -4.47
CA TRP A 331 -27.78 -5.24 -3.46
C TRP A 331 -27.26 -6.63 -3.78
N ILE A 332 -25.95 -6.78 -3.82
CA ILE A 332 -25.30 -8.02 -4.22
C ILE A 332 -24.57 -8.60 -3.01
N GLY A 333 -24.95 -9.81 -2.64
CA GLY A 333 -24.26 -10.62 -1.66
C GLY A 333 -23.20 -11.46 -2.35
N VAL A 334 -21.99 -11.48 -1.79
CA VAL A 334 -20.89 -12.31 -2.27
C VAL A 334 -20.59 -13.39 -1.24
N ARG A 335 -20.67 -14.66 -1.63
CA ARG A 335 -20.42 -15.81 -0.75
C ARG A 335 -19.64 -16.91 -1.47
N PRO A 336 -19.04 -17.86 -0.73
CA PRO A 336 -18.46 -19.04 -1.35
C PRO A 336 -19.50 -19.79 -2.18
N ALA A 337 -19.11 -20.20 -3.38
CA ALA A 337 -19.97 -21.03 -4.22
C ALA A 337 -20.18 -22.39 -3.54
N THR A 338 -21.41 -22.88 -3.50
CA THR A 338 -21.68 -24.25 -3.06
C THR A 338 -21.04 -25.23 -4.04
N SER A 339 -20.24 -26.17 -3.51
CA SER A 339 -19.51 -27.19 -4.28
C SER A 339 -20.43 -28.23 -4.86
#